data_AF-A0A1Y4W6Q5-F1
#
_entry.id   AF-A0A1Y4W6Q5-F1
#
_cell.length_a   1.000
_cell.length_b   1.000
_cell.length_c   1.000
_cell.angle_alpha   90.00
_cell.angle_beta   90.00
_cell.angle_gamma   90.00
#
_symmetry.space_group_name_H-M   'P 1'
#
loop_
_entity.id
_entity.type
_entity.pdbx_description
1 polymer ?
#
loop_
_entity_poly.entity_id
_entity_poly.type
_entity_poly.pdbx_seq_one_letter_code
_entity_poly.pdbx_strand_id
1 'polypeptide(L)'
;MNTPWNALPTGTVLKGRYQVEEFLGQQPAAMVYRGIDLVLGRTVALREFVPRWMICIREGTDLSLIIPVAFSACRDAFLEEARRAAREESHPALARVLDVFQENRTAYGVEDWVPAQTLDALVRERGPMDPEAVWALVEEGARALHVLHASGESHGDLRPETMGYTQEGTLRIWSRTGNSVPWPVWREELDLPTPFLTPDVWCLGGVPPMRQDVYGLCACAWYCLTGQPPAAAGGTGVFHPKGRRQQQLAHALERGLALQGVGTAAELLDVLHAPPPRTPVWARLAKGPVWRWLTRGRGPKAIAPIHCIAAVLVLSLALTGSVLWQRATAPEPEPAWQPPDLLEGLTQEQRALMVQGSFTSGELSYQFPVYGIREVTVTGYVGTGTEVTVPQEAEGFPVRGIEPRAFLGHGLKVIRLPDSLPYDPTYFPADCQVYGGRSTEIQQAGGETALERQLREALAGEEG
;
A
#
# COMPACT_ATOMS: atom_id res chain seq x y z
N MET A 1 -2.76 -19.35 13.09
CA MET A 1 -3.08 -17.92 13.26
C MET A 1 -4.36 -17.83 14.10
N ASN A 2 -4.44 -16.89 15.05
CA ASN A 2 -5.69 -16.66 15.77
C ASN A 2 -6.70 -16.02 14.81
N THR A 3 -7.90 -16.59 14.72
CA THR A 3 -9.00 -16.01 13.95
C THR A 3 -9.38 -14.67 14.59
N PRO A 4 -9.43 -13.56 13.85
CA PRO A 4 -9.77 -12.27 14.42
C PRO A 4 -11.23 -12.27 14.89
N TRP A 5 -11.53 -11.50 15.93
CA TRP A 5 -12.84 -11.46 16.59
C TRP A 5 -13.98 -11.02 15.66
N ASN A 6 -13.66 -10.33 14.57
CA ASN A 6 -14.61 -9.84 13.56
C ASN A 6 -14.63 -10.70 12.28
N ALA A 7 -14.01 -11.88 12.27
CA ALA A 7 -14.17 -12.83 11.17
C ALA A 7 -15.57 -13.47 11.17
N LEU A 8 -16.06 -13.87 10.00
CA LEU A 8 -17.27 -14.68 9.89
C LEU A 8 -17.11 -16.02 10.63
N PRO A 9 -18.13 -16.44 11.41
CA PRO A 9 -18.14 -17.77 12.01
C PRO A 9 -18.10 -18.89 10.97
N THR A 10 -17.32 -19.95 11.23
CA THR A 10 -17.40 -21.20 10.46
C THR A 10 -18.84 -21.72 10.43
N GLY A 11 -19.29 -22.17 9.27
CA GLY A 11 -20.67 -22.62 9.03
C GLY A 11 -21.62 -21.53 8.57
N THR A 12 -21.20 -20.25 8.56
CA THR A 12 -22.02 -19.17 8.00
C THR A 12 -22.34 -19.45 6.54
N VAL A 13 -23.62 -19.36 6.16
CA VAL A 13 -24.08 -19.53 4.77
C VAL A 13 -24.42 -18.17 4.18
N LEU A 14 -23.66 -17.78 3.16
CA LEU A 14 -23.83 -16.53 2.42
C LEU A 14 -24.64 -16.78 1.14
N LYS A 15 -25.55 -15.86 0.81
CA LYS A 15 -26.44 -15.91 -0.36
C LYS A 15 -27.22 -17.22 -0.46
N GLY A 16 -27.46 -17.89 0.68
CA GLY A 16 -28.06 -19.23 0.74
C GLY A 16 -27.29 -20.32 -0.04
N ARG A 17 -26.02 -20.08 -0.40
CA ARG A 17 -25.25 -20.92 -1.34
C ARG A 17 -23.82 -21.18 -0.90
N TYR A 18 -23.12 -20.20 -0.34
CA TYR A 18 -21.69 -20.30 -0.04
C TYR A 18 -21.49 -20.47 1.45
N GLN A 19 -21.02 -21.64 1.89
CA GLN A 19 -20.74 -21.90 3.29
C GLN A 19 -19.28 -21.60 3.63
N VAL A 20 -19.04 -20.77 4.65
CA VAL A 20 -17.70 -20.50 5.19
C VAL A 20 -17.19 -21.71 5.96
N GLU A 21 -15.97 -22.17 5.65
CA GLU A 21 -15.32 -23.27 6.36
C GLU A 21 -14.20 -22.77 7.27
N GLU A 22 -13.30 -21.95 6.73
CA GLU A 22 -12.05 -21.61 7.39
C GLU A 22 -11.63 -20.17 7.05
N PHE A 23 -11.24 -19.40 8.06
CA PHE A 23 -10.58 -18.11 7.86
C PHE A 23 -9.11 -18.33 7.47
N LEU A 24 -8.70 -17.71 6.35
CA LEU A 24 -7.36 -17.88 5.80
C LEU A 24 -6.44 -16.70 6.13
N GLY A 25 -6.99 -15.50 6.23
CA GLY A 25 -6.20 -14.33 6.55
C GLY A 25 -6.90 -13.00 6.30
N GLN A 26 -6.33 -11.95 6.88
CA GLN A 26 -6.70 -10.57 6.61
C GLN A 26 -5.77 -10.05 5.50
N GLN A 27 -6.37 -9.70 4.38
CA GLN A 27 -5.73 -8.93 3.35
C GLN A 27 -5.99 -7.43 3.55
N PRO A 28 -5.20 -6.58 2.87
CA PRO A 28 -5.36 -5.15 2.91
C PRO A 28 -6.85 -4.70 2.87
N ALA A 29 -7.60 -4.99 1.79
CA ALA A 29 -9.00 -4.57 1.61
C ALA A 29 -10.07 -5.61 2.00
N ALA A 30 -9.67 -6.83 2.37
CA ALA A 30 -10.62 -7.93 2.51
C ALA A 30 -10.20 -8.98 3.56
N MET A 31 -11.18 -9.61 4.18
CA MET A 31 -11.00 -10.89 4.86
C MET A 31 -11.18 -12.03 3.87
N VAL A 32 -10.32 -13.04 3.96
CA VAL A 32 -10.33 -14.17 3.03
C VAL A 32 -10.65 -15.46 3.75
N TYR A 33 -11.55 -16.25 3.19
CA TYR A 33 -12.01 -17.51 3.73
C TYR A 33 -11.97 -18.62 2.67
N ARG A 34 -11.75 -19.86 3.10
CA ARG A 34 -12.14 -21.04 2.33
C ARG A 34 -13.62 -21.32 2.57
N GLY A 35 -14.35 -21.63 1.52
CA GLY A 35 -15.75 -22.04 1.61
C GLY A 35 -16.14 -23.11 0.61
N ILE A 36 -17.39 -23.53 0.67
CA ILE A 36 -18.00 -24.48 -0.27
C ILE A 36 -19.18 -23.82 -0.95
N ASP A 37 -19.24 -23.91 -2.28
CA ASP A 37 -20.44 -23.67 -3.07
C ASP A 37 -21.38 -24.88 -2.92
N LEU A 38 -22.42 -24.76 -2.10
CA LEU A 38 -23.35 -25.84 -1.75
C LEU A 38 -24.17 -26.33 -2.94
N VAL A 39 -24.32 -25.52 -3.99
CA VAL A 39 -25.09 -25.90 -5.19
C VAL A 39 -24.22 -26.72 -6.14
N LEU A 40 -22.97 -26.31 -6.34
CA LEU A 40 -22.04 -26.97 -7.27
C LEU A 40 -21.14 -28.02 -6.60
N GLY A 41 -21.13 -28.08 -5.27
CA GLY A 41 -20.31 -29.02 -4.48
C GLY A 41 -18.80 -28.78 -4.60
N ARG A 42 -18.36 -27.54 -4.89
CA ARG A 42 -16.95 -27.20 -5.10
C ARG A 42 -16.43 -26.25 -4.03
N THR A 43 -15.15 -26.38 -3.70
CA THR A 43 -14.44 -25.42 -2.85
C THR A 43 -14.22 -24.09 -3.58
N VAL A 44 -14.39 -23.00 -2.86
CA VAL A 44 -14.22 -21.62 -3.35
C VAL A 44 -13.42 -20.78 -2.34
N ALA A 45 -12.79 -19.73 -2.84
CA ALA A 45 -12.28 -18.66 -1.98
C ALA A 45 -13.36 -17.57 -1.85
N LEU A 46 -13.63 -17.14 -0.62
CA LEU A 46 -14.58 -16.07 -0.31
C LEU A 46 -13.80 -14.86 0.19
N ARG A 47 -14.00 -13.71 -0.46
CA ARG A 47 -13.38 -12.43 -0.10
C ARG A 47 -14.47 -11.50 0.39
N GLU A 48 -14.49 -11.24 1.68
CA GLU A 48 -15.40 -10.27 2.29
C GLU A 48 -14.72 -8.91 2.36
N PHE A 49 -15.41 -7.86 1.88
CA PHE A 49 -14.90 -6.50 1.95
C PHE A 49 -14.92 -5.99 3.41
N VAL A 50 -13.82 -6.23 4.11
CA VAL A 50 -13.55 -5.70 5.46
C VAL A 50 -12.15 -5.10 5.40
N PRO A 51 -12.03 -3.83 4.98
CA PRO A 51 -10.73 -3.18 4.87
C PRO A 51 -10.06 -3.09 6.24
N ARG A 52 -8.79 -3.50 6.32
CA ARG A 52 -8.03 -3.60 7.57
C ARG A 52 -7.93 -2.26 8.32
N TRP A 53 -7.94 -1.16 7.58
CA TRP A 53 -7.86 0.20 8.12
C TRP A 53 -9.19 0.74 8.63
N MET A 54 -10.31 0.02 8.41
CA MET A 54 -11.61 0.40 8.94
C MET A 54 -11.97 -0.49 10.11
N ILE A 55 -12.31 0.14 11.24
CA ILE A 55 -12.82 -0.61 12.38
C ILE A 55 -14.27 -0.99 12.07
N CYS A 56 -14.49 -2.29 11.96
CA CYS A 56 -15.78 -2.90 11.69
C CYS A 56 -16.14 -3.79 12.88
N ILE A 57 -17.31 -3.58 13.45
CA ILE A 57 -17.87 -4.42 14.52
C ILE A 57 -18.77 -5.44 13.86
N ARG A 58 -18.66 -6.71 14.24
CA ARG A 58 -19.55 -7.76 13.76
C ARG A 58 -20.48 -8.21 14.89
N GLU A 59 -21.78 -8.22 14.62
CA GLU A 59 -22.80 -8.84 15.46
C GLU A 59 -23.42 -10.00 14.69
N GLY A 60 -23.03 -11.24 15.03
CA GLY A 60 -23.42 -12.42 14.26
C GLY A 60 -22.79 -12.41 12.86
N THR A 61 -23.60 -12.23 11.81
CA THR A 61 -23.10 -12.07 10.44
C THR A 61 -23.03 -10.61 10.00
N ASP A 62 -23.84 -9.73 10.58
CA ASP A 62 -23.97 -8.32 10.18
C ASP A 62 -22.74 -7.50 10.58
N LEU A 63 -22.20 -6.76 9.60
CA LEU A 63 -21.14 -5.77 9.83
C LEU A 63 -21.75 -4.41 10.13
N SER A 64 -21.38 -3.87 11.28
CA SER A 64 -21.63 -2.49 11.69
C SER A 64 -20.36 -1.67 11.54
N LEU A 65 -20.48 -0.56 10.85
CA LEU A 65 -19.36 0.27 10.41
C LEU A 65 -19.30 1.53 11.22
N ILE A 66 -18.09 1.90 11.62
CA ILE A 66 -17.85 3.05 12.45
C ILE A 66 -17.70 4.34 11.61
N ILE A 67 -17.23 4.24 10.36
CA ILE A 67 -17.14 5.37 9.41
C ILE A 67 -17.95 5.04 8.13
N PRO A 68 -19.21 5.49 8.01
CA PRO A 68 -20.10 5.09 6.91
C PRO A 68 -19.78 5.69 5.53
N VAL A 69 -19.31 6.95 5.49
CA VAL A 69 -19.27 7.72 4.22
C VAL A 69 -18.20 7.20 3.26
N ALA A 70 -16.99 6.89 3.77
CA ALA A 70 -15.93 6.30 2.95
C ALA A 70 -16.21 4.83 2.60
N PHE A 71 -16.93 4.09 3.46
CA PHE A 71 -17.19 2.67 3.25
C PHE A 71 -18.04 2.42 2.00
N SER A 72 -19.12 3.18 1.78
CA SER A 72 -20.01 2.93 0.64
C SER A 72 -19.27 3.10 -0.68
N ALA A 73 -18.49 4.18 -0.83
CA ALA A 73 -17.71 4.42 -2.05
C ALA A 73 -16.67 3.32 -2.28
N CYS A 74 -15.95 2.89 -1.24
CA CYS A 74 -14.97 1.82 -1.33
C CYS A 74 -15.60 0.44 -1.61
N ARG A 75 -16.76 0.15 -1.00
CA ARG A 75 -17.55 -1.06 -1.26
C ARG A 75 -18.05 -1.08 -2.70
N ASP A 76 -18.55 0.05 -3.20
CA ASP A 76 -19.06 0.16 -4.56
C ASP A 76 -17.92 -0.02 -5.57
N ALA A 77 -16.73 0.54 -5.30
CA ALA A 77 -15.51 0.28 -6.07
C ALA A 77 -15.10 -1.22 -6.04
N PHE A 78 -15.14 -1.87 -4.88
CA PHE A 78 -14.90 -3.32 -4.75
C PHE A 78 -15.84 -4.13 -5.64
N LEU A 79 -17.15 -3.80 -5.63
CA LEU A 79 -18.15 -4.49 -6.43
C LEU A 79 -17.95 -4.27 -7.92
N GLU A 80 -17.62 -3.05 -8.32
CA GLU A 80 -17.34 -2.72 -9.72
C GLU A 80 -16.12 -3.46 -10.24
N GLU A 81 -15.03 -3.48 -9.46
CA GLU A 81 -13.83 -4.24 -9.75
C GLU A 81 -14.12 -5.75 -9.87
N ALA A 82 -14.83 -6.34 -8.91
CA ALA A 82 -15.18 -7.75 -8.95
C ALA A 82 -16.06 -8.12 -10.16
N ARG A 83 -17.01 -7.26 -10.53
CA ARG A 83 -17.85 -7.46 -11.72
C ARG A 83 -17.05 -7.38 -13.02
N ARG A 84 -16.03 -6.51 -13.05
CA ARG A 84 -15.11 -6.36 -14.18
C ARG A 84 -14.24 -7.60 -14.32
N ALA A 85 -13.63 -8.05 -13.22
CA ALA A 85 -12.87 -9.29 -13.12
C ALA A 85 -13.67 -10.54 -13.49
N ALA A 86 -14.98 -10.57 -13.25
CA ALA A 86 -15.84 -11.67 -13.63
C ALA A 86 -16.16 -11.73 -15.15
N ARG A 87 -15.98 -10.62 -15.88
CA ARG A 87 -16.24 -10.53 -17.34
C ARG A 87 -14.98 -10.71 -18.19
N GLU A 88 -13.82 -10.67 -17.58
CA GLU A 88 -12.53 -10.76 -18.27
C GLU A 88 -12.30 -12.12 -18.92
N GLU A 89 -11.42 -12.11 -19.92
CA GLU A 89 -11.02 -13.34 -20.60
C GLU A 89 -10.26 -14.27 -19.65
N SER A 90 -10.63 -15.54 -19.66
CA SER A 90 -10.01 -16.53 -18.78
C SER A 90 -8.61 -16.91 -19.27
N HIS A 91 -7.64 -16.86 -18.37
CA HIS A 91 -6.31 -17.45 -18.59
C HIS A 91 -6.07 -18.57 -17.56
N PRO A 92 -5.45 -19.72 -17.93
CA PRO A 92 -5.25 -20.85 -17.02
C PRO A 92 -4.51 -20.50 -15.72
N ALA A 93 -3.55 -19.58 -15.80
CA ALA A 93 -2.81 -19.12 -14.64
C ALA A 93 -3.57 -18.14 -13.74
N LEU A 94 -4.74 -17.62 -14.14
CA LEU A 94 -5.53 -16.70 -13.34
C LEU A 94 -6.72 -17.43 -12.69
N ALA A 95 -6.93 -17.22 -11.40
CA ALA A 95 -8.17 -17.62 -10.74
C ALA A 95 -9.35 -16.88 -11.36
N ARG A 96 -10.51 -17.51 -11.50
CA ARG A 96 -11.70 -16.80 -12.01
C ARG A 96 -12.49 -16.21 -10.86
N VAL A 97 -13.09 -15.04 -11.10
CA VAL A 97 -14.17 -14.52 -10.25
C VAL A 97 -15.46 -15.19 -10.68
N LEU A 98 -16.09 -15.91 -9.76
CA LEU A 98 -17.22 -16.79 -9.98
C LEU A 98 -18.56 -16.14 -9.66
N ASP A 99 -18.60 -15.26 -8.67
CA ASP A 99 -19.79 -14.55 -8.23
C ASP A 99 -19.38 -13.29 -7.45
N VAL A 100 -20.28 -12.32 -7.40
CA VAL A 100 -20.14 -11.09 -6.61
C VAL A 100 -21.51 -10.67 -6.10
N PHE A 101 -21.61 -10.36 -4.82
CA PHE A 101 -22.87 -10.00 -4.19
C PHE A 101 -22.69 -9.11 -2.96
N GLN A 102 -23.81 -8.56 -2.50
CA GLN A 102 -23.89 -7.80 -1.26
C GLN A 102 -24.78 -8.55 -0.28
N GLU A 103 -24.35 -8.63 0.96
CA GLU A 103 -25.07 -9.23 2.09
C GLU A 103 -24.41 -8.71 3.38
N ASN A 104 -25.06 -8.84 4.54
CA ASN A 104 -24.46 -8.49 5.84
C ASN A 104 -23.87 -7.06 5.90
N ARG A 105 -24.46 -6.13 5.13
CA ARG A 105 -24.00 -4.73 4.96
C ARG A 105 -22.58 -4.57 4.37
N THR A 106 -22.04 -5.62 3.76
CA THR A 106 -20.76 -5.60 3.04
C THR A 106 -20.90 -6.20 1.63
N ALA A 107 -19.78 -6.35 0.93
CA ALA A 107 -19.66 -7.00 -0.36
C ALA A 107 -18.80 -8.26 -0.27
N TYR A 108 -19.09 -9.21 -1.15
CA TYR A 108 -18.39 -10.48 -1.26
C TYR A 108 -17.97 -10.74 -2.71
N GLY A 109 -16.71 -11.13 -2.89
CA GLY A 109 -16.19 -11.72 -4.12
C GLY A 109 -15.98 -13.22 -3.92
N VAL A 110 -16.47 -14.05 -4.86
CA VAL A 110 -16.24 -15.49 -4.86
C VAL A 110 -15.27 -15.83 -5.97
N GLU A 111 -14.18 -16.51 -5.64
CA GLU A 111 -13.13 -16.88 -6.60
C GLU A 111 -12.90 -18.40 -6.63
N ASP A 112 -12.29 -18.89 -7.72
CA ASP A 112 -11.76 -20.26 -7.76
C ASP A 112 -10.85 -20.50 -6.54
N TRP A 113 -11.10 -21.58 -5.80
CA TRP A 113 -10.13 -22.05 -4.82
C TRP A 113 -8.89 -22.58 -5.54
N VAL A 114 -7.72 -22.13 -5.11
CA VAL A 114 -6.44 -22.54 -5.70
C VAL A 114 -5.67 -23.40 -4.69
N PRO A 115 -5.68 -24.74 -4.83
CA PRO A 115 -4.89 -25.64 -3.99
C PRO A 115 -3.42 -25.65 -4.44
N ALA A 116 -2.79 -24.47 -4.46
CA ALA A 116 -1.39 -24.28 -4.82
C ALA A 116 -0.53 -24.08 -3.58
N GLN A 117 0.71 -24.55 -3.64
CA GLN A 117 1.74 -24.12 -2.72
C GLN A 117 2.17 -22.70 -3.12
N THR A 118 2.03 -21.75 -2.21
CA THR A 118 2.37 -20.34 -2.48
C THR A 118 3.87 -20.18 -2.71
N LEU A 119 4.27 -19.16 -3.47
CA LEU A 119 5.68 -18.83 -3.64
C LEU A 119 6.35 -18.55 -2.29
N ASP A 120 5.62 -17.88 -1.38
CA ASP A 120 6.08 -17.65 -0.01
C ASP A 120 6.40 -18.97 0.73
N ALA A 121 5.46 -19.91 0.71
CA ALA A 121 5.64 -21.20 1.36
C ALA A 121 6.81 -21.98 0.74
N LEU A 122 6.92 -21.97 -0.60
CA LEU A 122 8.02 -22.62 -1.32
C LEU A 122 9.38 -22.07 -0.90
N VAL A 123 9.54 -20.74 -0.88
CA VAL A 123 10.80 -20.09 -0.53
C VAL A 123 11.14 -20.29 0.94
N ARG A 124 10.16 -20.23 1.85
CA ARG A 124 10.38 -20.47 3.28
C ARG A 124 10.77 -21.92 3.58
N GLU A 125 10.16 -22.88 2.89
CA GLU A 125 10.41 -24.31 3.09
C GLU A 125 11.75 -24.75 2.46
N ARG A 126 12.03 -24.30 1.23
CA ARG A 126 13.11 -24.85 0.40
C ARG A 126 14.25 -23.89 0.14
N GLY A 127 14.09 -22.62 0.53
CA GLY A 127 15.02 -21.54 0.18
C GLY A 127 14.82 -21.01 -1.24
N PRO A 128 15.80 -20.25 -1.76
CA PRO A 128 15.72 -19.67 -3.10
C PRO A 128 15.53 -20.72 -4.20
N MET A 129 14.74 -20.36 -5.21
CA MET A 129 14.42 -21.17 -6.38
C MET A 129 15.54 -21.13 -7.43
N ASP A 130 15.58 -22.16 -8.28
CA ASP A 130 16.49 -22.20 -9.43
C ASP A 130 16.18 -21.05 -10.42
N PRO A 131 17.20 -20.36 -10.96
CA PRO A 131 16.97 -19.25 -11.89
C PRO A 131 16.17 -19.60 -13.14
N GLU A 132 16.22 -20.83 -13.65
CA GLU A 132 15.39 -21.25 -14.79
C GLU A 132 13.93 -21.42 -14.38
N ALA A 133 13.67 -21.87 -13.15
CA ALA A 133 12.30 -21.90 -12.61
C ALA A 133 11.75 -20.49 -12.39
N VAL A 134 12.59 -19.54 -11.95
CA VAL A 134 12.16 -18.13 -11.84
C VAL A 134 11.98 -17.49 -13.20
N TRP A 135 12.79 -17.84 -14.20
CA TRP A 135 12.53 -17.42 -15.58
C TRP A 135 11.14 -17.85 -16.02
N ALA A 136 10.79 -19.12 -15.83
CA ALA A 136 9.48 -19.65 -16.20
C ALA A 136 8.34 -18.93 -15.46
N LEU A 137 8.52 -18.65 -14.16
CA LEU A 137 7.59 -17.84 -13.36
C LEU A 137 7.33 -16.47 -13.99
N VAL A 138 8.40 -15.73 -14.33
CA VAL A 138 8.27 -14.38 -14.91
C VAL A 138 7.61 -14.45 -16.28
N GLU A 139 8.01 -15.41 -17.12
CA GLU A 139 7.45 -15.56 -18.47
C GLU A 139 5.96 -15.93 -18.43
N GLU A 140 5.56 -16.93 -17.66
CA GLU A 140 4.16 -17.37 -17.56
C GLU A 140 3.31 -16.32 -16.84
N GLY A 141 3.82 -15.73 -15.75
CA GLY A 141 3.16 -14.66 -15.02
C GLY A 141 2.92 -13.44 -15.91
N ALA A 142 3.91 -13.00 -16.67
CA ALA A 142 3.76 -11.86 -17.57
C ALA A 142 2.80 -12.15 -18.73
N ARG A 143 2.77 -13.39 -19.26
CA ARG A 143 1.74 -13.79 -20.25
C ARG A 143 0.33 -13.72 -19.68
N ALA A 144 0.14 -14.17 -18.44
CA ALA A 144 -1.16 -14.11 -17.77
C ALA A 144 -1.60 -12.65 -17.53
N LEU A 145 -0.69 -11.79 -17.05
CA LEU A 145 -0.96 -10.38 -16.82
C LEU A 145 -1.19 -9.61 -18.13
N HIS A 146 -0.52 -10.01 -19.22
CA HIS A 146 -0.73 -9.39 -20.52
C HIS A 146 -2.19 -9.48 -20.98
N VAL A 147 -2.87 -10.60 -20.70
CA VAL A 147 -4.32 -10.75 -21.00
C VAL A 147 -5.13 -9.66 -20.29
N LEU A 148 -4.83 -9.37 -19.02
CA LEU A 148 -5.49 -8.31 -18.27
C LEU A 148 -5.14 -6.94 -18.83
N HIS A 149 -3.85 -6.68 -19.05
CA HIS A 149 -3.39 -5.37 -19.50
C HIS A 149 -3.95 -5.03 -20.89
N ALA A 150 -4.14 -6.03 -21.76
CA ALA A 150 -4.74 -5.87 -23.07
C ALA A 150 -6.21 -5.43 -23.02
N SER A 151 -6.93 -5.76 -21.94
CA SER A 151 -8.31 -5.30 -21.71
C SER A 151 -8.41 -4.01 -20.89
N GLY A 152 -7.30 -3.34 -20.60
CA GLY A 152 -7.27 -2.16 -19.73
C GLY A 152 -7.27 -2.48 -18.23
N GLU A 153 -7.07 -3.76 -17.90
CA GLU A 153 -7.20 -4.31 -16.55
C GLU A 153 -5.85 -4.57 -15.90
N SER A 154 -5.86 -4.72 -14.58
CA SER A 154 -4.70 -5.08 -13.77
C SER A 154 -5.12 -6.03 -12.66
N HIS A 155 -4.19 -6.86 -12.21
CA HIS A 155 -4.35 -7.69 -11.03
C HIS A 155 -4.36 -6.86 -9.73
N GLY A 156 -3.39 -5.96 -9.52
CA GLY A 156 -3.32 -5.03 -8.40
C GLY A 156 -2.74 -5.58 -7.10
N ASP A 157 -2.77 -6.90 -6.86
CA ASP A 157 -2.29 -7.53 -5.62
C ASP A 157 -1.31 -8.70 -5.85
N LEU A 158 -0.25 -8.48 -6.64
CA LEU A 158 0.78 -9.50 -6.87
C LEU A 158 1.79 -9.57 -5.73
N ARG A 159 1.77 -10.68 -4.99
CA ARG A 159 2.64 -10.98 -3.85
C ARG A 159 2.92 -12.48 -3.77
N PRO A 160 3.95 -12.93 -3.04
CA PRO A 160 4.27 -14.36 -2.93
C PRO A 160 3.14 -15.21 -2.32
N GLU A 161 2.20 -14.60 -1.58
CA GLU A 161 1.01 -15.25 -1.02
C GLU A 161 -0.20 -15.27 -1.97
N THR A 162 -0.11 -14.61 -3.13
CA THR A 162 -1.18 -14.58 -4.16
C THR A 162 -0.78 -15.27 -5.46
N MET A 163 0.39 -15.90 -5.46
CA MET A 163 0.95 -16.67 -6.57
C MET A 163 1.53 -17.99 -6.07
N GLY A 164 1.50 -19.02 -6.89
CA GLY A 164 2.02 -20.33 -6.49
C GLY A 164 1.86 -21.41 -7.55
N TYR A 165 2.33 -22.61 -7.22
CA TYR A 165 2.25 -23.77 -8.10
C TYR A 165 1.33 -24.83 -7.53
N THR A 166 0.47 -25.36 -8.39
CA THR A 166 -0.34 -26.56 -8.13
C THR A 166 0.55 -27.80 -8.01
N GLN A 167 0.00 -28.93 -7.54
CA GLN A 167 0.73 -30.19 -7.49
C GLN A 167 1.18 -30.66 -8.88
N GLU A 168 0.43 -30.28 -9.92
CA GLU A 168 0.74 -30.55 -11.33
C GLU A 168 1.84 -29.62 -11.88
N GLY A 169 2.36 -28.69 -11.08
CA GLY A 169 3.40 -27.74 -11.49
C GLY A 169 2.88 -26.58 -12.34
N THR A 170 1.56 -26.35 -12.38
CA THR A 170 0.96 -25.23 -13.12
C THR A 170 0.95 -23.97 -12.24
N LEU A 171 1.40 -22.84 -12.78
CA LEU A 171 1.34 -21.54 -12.11
C LEU A 171 -0.12 -21.11 -11.92
N ARG A 172 -0.43 -20.56 -10.75
CA ARG A 172 -1.73 -19.95 -10.44
C ARG A 172 -1.52 -18.62 -9.73
N ILE A 173 -2.39 -17.67 -10.02
CA ILE A 173 -2.45 -16.31 -9.48
C ILE A 173 -3.91 -16.06 -9.06
N TRP A 174 -4.14 -15.65 -7.82
CA TRP A 174 -5.46 -15.43 -7.22
C TRP A 174 -5.50 -14.10 -6.46
N SER A 175 -6.61 -13.78 -5.78
CA SER A 175 -6.82 -12.47 -5.12
C SER A 175 -7.19 -11.40 -6.14
N ARG A 176 -8.28 -11.59 -6.88
CA ARG A 176 -8.70 -10.74 -8.00
C ARG A 176 -9.73 -9.65 -7.66
N THR A 177 -10.25 -9.61 -6.44
CA THR A 177 -11.24 -8.60 -6.03
C THR A 177 -10.73 -7.71 -4.89
N GLY A 178 -10.99 -6.40 -4.99
CA GLY A 178 -10.73 -5.42 -3.93
C GLY A 178 -9.35 -4.78 -3.96
N ASN A 179 -8.60 -4.92 -5.05
CA ASN A 179 -7.24 -4.41 -5.15
C ASN A 179 -7.18 -2.98 -5.66
N SER A 180 -8.27 -2.50 -6.27
CA SER A 180 -8.44 -1.14 -6.80
C SER A 180 -9.20 -0.22 -5.84
N VAL A 181 -9.60 -0.74 -4.67
CA VAL A 181 -10.31 0.05 -3.65
C VAL A 181 -9.39 1.17 -3.15
N PRO A 182 -9.84 2.44 -3.15
CA PRO A 182 -9.03 3.55 -2.66
C PRO A 182 -8.70 3.39 -1.17
N TRP A 183 -7.44 3.68 -0.85
CA TRP A 183 -6.91 3.63 0.49
C TRP A 183 -6.77 5.05 1.04
N PRO A 184 -7.25 5.35 2.26
CA PRO A 184 -6.84 6.56 2.94
C PRO A 184 -5.33 6.44 3.20
N VAL A 185 -4.59 7.30 2.51
CA VAL A 185 -3.14 7.28 2.36
C VAL A 185 -2.45 7.60 3.67
N TRP A 186 -2.02 6.60 4.44
CA TRP A 186 -1.04 6.81 5.51
C TRP A 186 -0.03 5.66 5.53
N ARG A 187 1.12 5.92 4.88
CA ARG A 187 2.28 5.03 4.74
C ARG A 187 2.92 4.66 6.09
N GLU A 188 2.70 5.46 7.12
CA GLU A 188 3.44 5.41 8.40
C GLU A 188 2.65 4.76 9.54
N GLU A 189 1.33 4.63 9.44
CA GLU A 189 0.47 4.11 10.53
C GLU A 189 0.03 2.65 10.33
N LEU A 190 0.17 2.10 9.12
CA LEU A 190 -0.26 0.74 8.79
C LEU A 190 0.83 -0.33 8.93
N ASP A 191 2.08 0.08 9.19
CA ASP A 191 3.26 -0.78 9.42
C ASP A 191 3.31 -1.97 8.43
N LEU A 192 3.11 -1.67 7.14
CA LEU A 192 3.07 -2.64 6.05
C LEU A 192 4.42 -2.64 5.33
N PRO A 193 5.40 -3.46 5.73
CA PRO A 193 6.52 -3.79 4.85
C PRO A 193 5.92 -4.59 3.68
N THR A 194 5.59 -3.89 2.61
CA THR A 194 5.04 -4.48 1.37
C THR A 194 6.06 -4.31 0.25
N PRO A 195 7.19 -5.02 0.31
CA PRO A 195 8.25 -4.96 -0.71
C PRO A 195 7.77 -5.43 -2.09
N PHE A 196 6.52 -5.86 -2.21
CA PHE A 196 5.85 -6.30 -3.41
C PHE A 196 4.89 -5.25 -3.98
N LEU A 197 4.74 -4.10 -3.32
CA LEU A 197 3.93 -2.98 -3.76
C LEU A 197 4.82 -1.77 -4.04
N THR A 198 4.49 -1.01 -5.08
CA THR A 198 5.23 0.21 -5.42
C THR A 198 4.94 1.31 -4.40
N PRO A 199 5.92 2.18 -4.08
CA PRO A 199 5.71 3.28 -3.15
C PRO A 199 4.60 4.26 -3.57
N ASP A 200 4.39 4.46 -4.89
CA ASP A 200 3.46 5.48 -5.39
C ASP A 200 2.04 4.96 -5.66
N VAL A 201 1.75 3.65 -5.51
CA VAL A 201 0.37 3.12 -5.52
C VAL A 201 -0.51 3.82 -4.48
N TRP A 202 0.12 4.35 -3.45
CA TRP A 202 -0.53 4.96 -2.31
C TRP A 202 -0.74 6.47 -2.45
N CYS A 203 -0.24 7.13 -3.50
CA CYS A 203 -0.45 8.56 -3.69
C CYS A 203 -1.75 8.82 -4.47
N LEU A 204 -2.45 9.91 -4.17
CA LEU A 204 -3.67 10.37 -4.87
C LEU A 204 -3.50 10.57 -6.40
N GLY A 205 -2.27 10.53 -6.92
CA GLY A 205 -1.92 10.52 -8.35
C GLY A 205 -1.28 9.22 -8.84
N GLY A 206 -1.69 8.07 -8.29
CA GLY A 206 -0.95 6.81 -8.22
C GLY A 206 -0.31 6.22 -9.48
N VAL A 207 0.56 5.21 -9.27
CA VAL A 207 1.14 4.41 -10.36
C VAL A 207 0.02 3.79 -11.20
N PRO A 208 0.07 3.88 -12.54
CA PRO A 208 -0.82 3.14 -13.41
C PRO A 208 -0.95 1.67 -12.95
N PRO A 209 -2.15 1.11 -12.76
CA PRO A 209 -2.31 -0.21 -12.12
C PRO A 209 -1.50 -1.35 -12.77
N MET A 210 -1.28 -1.27 -14.08
CA MET A 210 -0.44 -2.22 -14.84
C MET A 210 1.05 -2.17 -14.48
N ARG A 211 1.57 -0.99 -14.13
CA ARG A 211 2.95 -0.83 -13.65
C ARG A 211 3.13 -1.45 -12.27
N GLN A 212 2.10 -1.38 -11.43
CA GLN A 212 2.08 -2.05 -10.15
C GLN A 212 2.17 -3.58 -10.31
N ASP A 213 1.47 -4.17 -11.29
CA ASP A 213 1.60 -5.60 -11.62
C ASP A 213 3.01 -5.98 -12.08
N VAL A 214 3.63 -5.16 -12.95
CA VAL A 214 5.01 -5.40 -13.40
C VAL A 214 5.97 -5.42 -12.20
N TYR A 215 5.85 -4.44 -11.30
CA TYR A 215 6.66 -4.38 -10.10
C TYR A 215 6.42 -5.61 -9.21
N GLY A 216 5.17 -5.93 -8.89
CA GLY A 216 4.80 -7.03 -8.00
C GLY A 216 5.30 -8.38 -8.51
N LEU A 217 5.17 -8.65 -9.82
CA LEU A 217 5.73 -9.86 -10.44
C LEU A 217 7.26 -9.90 -10.31
N CYS A 218 7.95 -8.79 -10.60
CA CYS A 218 9.41 -8.72 -10.49
C CYS A 218 9.88 -8.85 -9.04
N ALA A 219 9.15 -8.28 -8.09
CA ALA A 219 9.43 -8.39 -6.66
C ALA A 219 9.24 -9.83 -6.15
N CYS A 220 8.18 -10.52 -6.59
CA CYS A 220 7.99 -11.94 -6.31
C CYS A 220 9.12 -12.79 -6.88
N ALA A 221 9.50 -12.55 -8.14
CA ALA A 221 10.59 -13.26 -8.79
C ALA A 221 11.94 -13.01 -8.10
N TRP A 222 12.21 -11.77 -7.68
CA TRP A 222 13.40 -11.42 -6.90
C TRP A 222 13.44 -12.14 -5.54
N TYR A 223 12.31 -12.18 -4.84
CA TYR A 223 12.17 -12.94 -3.60
C TYR A 223 12.43 -14.43 -3.82
N CYS A 224 11.89 -15.00 -4.90
CA CYS A 224 12.15 -16.38 -5.28
C CYS A 224 13.63 -16.63 -5.60
N LEU A 225 14.35 -15.69 -6.23
CA LEU A 225 15.77 -15.86 -6.55
C LEU A 225 16.72 -15.72 -5.37
N THR A 226 16.36 -14.89 -4.39
CA THR A 226 17.31 -14.46 -3.35
C THR A 226 16.91 -14.91 -1.95
N GLY A 227 15.67 -15.36 -1.77
CA GLY A 227 15.08 -15.63 -0.45
C GLY A 227 14.81 -14.38 0.38
N GLN A 228 15.09 -13.19 -0.16
CA GLN A 228 14.86 -11.92 0.50
C GLN A 228 14.02 -10.99 -0.37
N PRO A 229 13.03 -10.30 0.21
CA PRO A 229 12.26 -9.34 -0.55
C PRO A 229 13.17 -8.23 -1.12
N PRO A 230 12.80 -7.57 -2.22
CA PRO A 230 13.54 -6.38 -2.65
C PRO A 230 13.45 -5.31 -1.56
N ALA A 231 14.57 -4.66 -1.24
CA ALA A 231 14.56 -3.54 -0.30
C ALA A 231 13.69 -2.41 -0.87
N ALA A 232 12.95 -1.69 -0.01
CA ALA A 232 12.10 -0.56 -0.40
C ALA A 232 12.83 0.54 -1.20
N ALA A 233 14.18 0.55 -1.16
CA ALA A 233 15.06 1.43 -1.93
C ALA A 233 16.18 0.69 -2.71
N GLY A 234 16.01 -0.60 -3.01
CA GLY A 234 16.97 -1.40 -3.79
C GLY A 234 18.12 -1.99 -2.95
N GLY A 235 18.11 -3.31 -2.80
CA GLY A 235 19.28 -4.13 -2.45
C GLY A 235 19.41 -4.60 -1.00
N THR A 236 19.03 -5.85 -0.73
CA THR A 236 19.69 -6.69 0.30
C THR A 236 19.97 -8.11 -0.22
N GLY A 237 19.14 -8.62 -1.13
CA GLY A 237 19.45 -9.83 -1.89
C GLY A 237 20.59 -9.59 -2.90
N VAL A 238 21.52 -10.53 -3.02
CA VAL A 238 22.57 -10.48 -4.05
C VAL A 238 22.39 -11.68 -4.98
N PHE A 239 21.99 -11.42 -6.22
CA PHE A 239 21.96 -12.42 -7.29
C PHE A 239 23.13 -12.19 -8.25
N HIS A 240 23.94 -13.23 -8.48
CA HIS A 240 25.08 -13.18 -9.39
C HIS A 240 24.79 -14.01 -10.65
N PRO A 241 24.30 -13.40 -11.74
CA PRO A 241 23.84 -14.12 -12.92
C PRO A 241 25.00 -14.82 -13.65
N LYS A 242 24.82 -16.11 -13.94
CA LYS A 242 25.74 -16.95 -14.71
C LYS A 242 25.16 -17.22 -16.10
N GLY A 243 25.93 -16.88 -17.14
CA GLY A 243 25.51 -17.08 -18.52
C GLY A 243 24.45 -16.07 -18.99
N ARG A 244 24.05 -16.21 -20.26
CA ARG A 244 23.25 -15.20 -20.96
C ARG A 244 21.82 -15.09 -20.41
N ARG A 245 21.16 -16.22 -20.16
CA ARG A 245 19.75 -16.26 -19.75
C ARG A 245 19.54 -15.65 -18.37
N GLN A 246 20.42 -15.96 -17.41
CA GLN A 246 20.37 -15.34 -16.09
C GLN A 246 20.67 -13.84 -16.12
N GLN A 247 21.53 -13.38 -17.04
CA GLN A 247 21.78 -11.94 -17.24
C GLN A 247 20.54 -11.23 -17.81
N GLN A 248 19.80 -11.88 -18.70
CA GLN A 248 18.52 -11.36 -19.21
C GLN A 248 17.47 -11.30 -18.11
N LEU A 249 17.37 -12.34 -17.29
CA LEU A 249 16.48 -12.37 -16.13
C LEU A 249 16.79 -11.22 -15.16
N ALA A 250 18.06 -11.10 -14.75
CA ALA A 250 18.49 -10.02 -13.86
C ALA A 250 18.17 -8.64 -14.44
N HIS A 251 18.45 -8.43 -15.73
CA HIS A 251 18.15 -7.17 -16.41
C HIS A 251 16.64 -6.84 -16.44
N ALA A 252 15.80 -7.84 -16.74
CA ALA A 252 14.34 -7.67 -16.73
C ALA A 252 13.82 -7.32 -15.34
N LEU A 253 14.29 -8.03 -14.30
CA LEU A 253 13.91 -7.77 -12.92
C LEU A 253 14.36 -6.37 -12.45
N GLU A 254 15.59 -5.96 -12.76
CA GLU A 254 16.09 -4.62 -12.45
C GLU A 254 15.22 -3.53 -13.09
N ARG A 255 14.85 -3.69 -14.37
CA ARG A 255 14.01 -2.72 -15.07
C ARG A 255 12.57 -2.70 -14.55
N GLY A 256 12.00 -3.85 -14.22
CA GLY A 256 10.65 -3.98 -13.67
C GLY A 256 10.55 -3.41 -12.26
N LEU A 257 11.52 -3.70 -11.39
CA LEU A 257 11.59 -3.15 -10.03
C LEU A 257 11.82 -1.62 -10.03
N ALA A 258 12.61 -1.11 -10.97
CA ALA A 258 12.83 0.32 -11.11
C ALA A 258 11.75 1.04 -11.93
N LEU A 259 10.78 0.31 -12.51
CA LEU A 259 9.77 0.80 -13.45
C LEU A 259 10.35 1.67 -14.60
N GLN A 260 11.56 1.33 -15.06
CA GLN A 260 12.29 2.09 -16.07
C GLN A 260 11.94 1.61 -17.49
N GLY A 261 10.97 2.28 -18.13
CA GLY A 261 10.55 1.98 -19.50
C GLY A 261 9.92 0.60 -19.68
N VAL A 262 9.34 0.05 -18.60
CA VAL A 262 8.50 -1.15 -18.60
C VAL A 262 7.22 -0.78 -17.85
N GLY A 263 6.17 -0.51 -18.62
CA GLY A 263 4.86 -0.07 -18.14
C GLY A 263 3.83 -1.20 -18.07
N THR A 264 4.02 -2.24 -18.88
CA THR A 264 3.07 -3.34 -19.05
C THR A 264 3.77 -4.70 -19.04
N ALA A 265 3.00 -5.78 -18.85
CA ALA A 265 3.49 -7.14 -18.93
C ALA A 265 4.00 -7.53 -20.33
N ALA A 266 3.46 -6.91 -21.40
CA ALA A 266 3.96 -7.09 -22.76
C ALA A 266 5.39 -6.57 -22.91
N GLU A 267 5.64 -5.35 -22.42
CA GLU A 267 6.98 -4.76 -22.44
C GLU A 267 7.95 -5.53 -21.54
N LEU A 268 7.47 -6.11 -20.43
CA LEU A 268 8.29 -6.97 -19.58
C LEU A 268 8.74 -8.24 -20.32
N LEU A 269 7.83 -8.88 -21.09
CA LEU A 269 8.17 -10.03 -21.94
C LEU A 269 9.19 -9.65 -23.01
N ASP A 270 9.04 -8.49 -23.66
CA ASP A 270 9.99 -7.99 -24.65
C ASP A 270 11.38 -7.81 -24.04
N VAL A 271 11.47 -7.22 -22.84
CA VAL A 271 12.73 -7.03 -22.12
C VAL A 271 13.34 -8.35 -21.66
N LEU A 272 12.51 -9.30 -21.18
CA LEU A 272 12.96 -10.62 -20.75
C LEU A 272 13.62 -11.37 -21.92
N HIS A 273 13.04 -11.32 -23.11
CA HIS A 273 13.57 -12.01 -24.28
C HIS A 273 14.64 -11.22 -25.05
N ALA A 274 14.75 -9.91 -24.83
CA ALA A 274 15.77 -9.07 -25.45
C ALA A 274 17.18 -9.46 -24.97
N PRO A 275 18.22 -9.41 -25.84
CA PRO A 275 19.59 -9.60 -25.40
C PRO A 275 19.96 -8.49 -24.40
N PRO A 276 20.67 -8.81 -23.30
CA PRO A 276 21.02 -7.81 -22.32
C PRO A 276 21.97 -6.79 -22.98
N PRO A 277 21.92 -5.50 -22.60
CA PRO A 277 22.79 -4.50 -23.15
C PRO A 277 24.25 -4.95 -23.03
N ARG A 278 25.02 -4.82 -24.12
CA ARG A 278 26.46 -5.13 -24.10
C ARG A 278 27.13 -4.26 -23.03
N THR A 279 27.95 -4.90 -22.18
CA THR A 279 28.66 -4.32 -21.03
C THR A 279 29.09 -2.84 -21.18
N PRO A 280 29.09 -2.06 -20.09
CA PRO A 280 29.23 -0.61 -20.15
C PRO A 280 30.57 -0.13 -20.74
N VAL A 281 30.61 1.15 -21.12
CA VAL A 281 31.71 1.85 -21.82
C VAL A 281 33.09 1.64 -21.18
N TRP A 282 33.21 1.38 -19.89
CA TRP A 282 34.50 1.10 -19.23
C TRP A 282 35.19 -0.17 -19.77
N ALA A 283 34.43 -1.18 -20.20
CA ALA A 283 34.98 -2.36 -20.87
C ALA A 283 35.51 -2.06 -22.29
N ARG A 284 35.06 -0.96 -22.91
CA ARG A 284 35.60 -0.39 -24.17
C ARG A 284 36.83 0.49 -23.91
N LEU A 285 36.89 1.20 -22.78
CA LEU A 285 38.02 2.06 -22.41
C LEU A 285 39.31 1.27 -22.16
N ALA A 286 39.21 0.04 -21.64
CA ALA A 286 40.33 -0.90 -21.53
C ALA A 286 40.96 -1.33 -22.87
N LYS A 287 40.40 -0.88 -24.01
CA LYS A 287 40.90 -1.18 -25.37
C LYS A 287 40.97 0.05 -26.30
N GLY A 288 40.87 1.27 -25.75
CA GLY A 288 40.80 2.53 -26.51
C GLY A 288 42.15 3.12 -26.99
N PRO A 289 42.14 4.24 -27.74
CA PRO A 289 43.36 4.89 -28.27
C PRO A 289 44.31 5.36 -27.16
N VAL A 290 43.76 5.84 -26.05
CA VAL A 290 44.49 6.26 -24.84
C VAL A 290 45.21 5.08 -24.20
N TRP A 291 44.59 3.90 -24.20
CA TRP A 291 45.19 2.65 -23.73
C TRP A 291 46.38 2.22 -24.61
N ARG A 292 46.22 2.28 -25.94
CA ARG A 292 47.30 2.01 -26.91
C ARG A 292 48.46 2.99 -26.79
N TRP A 293 48.21 4.22 -26.33
CA TRP A 293 49.24 5.22 -26.06
C TRP A 293 49.96 4.95 -24.72
N LEU A 294 49.22 4.64 -23.65
CA LEU A 294 49.76 4.33 -22.32
C LEU A 294 50.64 3.06 -22.27
N THR A 295 50.33 2.06 -23.11
CA THR A 295 51.07 0.78 -23.15
C THR A 295 52.05 0.67 -24.33
N ARG A 296 52.21 1.72 -25.15
CA ARG A 296 53.10 1.70 -26.31
C ARG A 296 54.56 1.61 -25.86
N GLY A 297 55.27 0.58 -26.31
CA GLY A 297 56.70 0.38 -26.03
C GLY A 297 57.04 -0.10 -24.61
N ARG A 298 56.06 -0.43 -23.77
CA ARG A 298 56.29 -0.91 -22.40
C ARG A 298 56.05 -2.43 -22.30
N GLY A 299 57.03 -3.16 -21.78
CA GLY A 299 56.90 -4.59 -21.50
C GLY A 299 56.01 -4.87 -20.27
N PRO A 300 55.51 -6.12 -20.11
CA PRO A 300 54.55 -6.49 -19.05
C PRO A 300 55.02 -6.15 -17.63
N LYS A 301 56.33 -6.12 -17.38
CA LYS A 301 56.93 -5.76 -16.08
C LYS A 301 56.80 -4.28 -15.70
N ALA A 302 56.65 -3.37 -16.67
CA ALA A 302 56.48 -1.94 -16.44
C ALA A 302 55.01 -1.50 -16.29
N ILE A 303 54.08 -2.38 -16.68
CA ILE A 303 52.63 -2.15 -16.64
C ILE A 303 52.05 -2.55 -15.27
N ALA A 304 52.59 -3.61 -14.65
CA ALA A 304 52.15 -4.13 -13.35
C ALA A 304 52.05 -3.09 -12.20
N PRO A 305 53.03 -2.19 -11.96
CA PRO A 305 52.93 -1.24 -10.85
C PRO A 305 51.83 -0.18 -11.07
N ILE A 306 51.55 0.20 -12.33
CA ILE A 306 50.47 1.13 -12.67
C ILE A 306 49.10 0.48 -12.40
N HIS A 307 48.96 -0.81 -12.72
CA HIS A 307 47.77 -1.60 -12.39
C HIS A 307 47.55 -1.70 -10.88
N CYS A 308 48.61 -1.96 -10.10
CA CYS A 308 48.49 -2.04 -8.63
C CYS A 308 48.07 -0.69 -8.03
N ILE A 309 48.66 0.42 -8.47
CA ILE A 309 48.32 1.75 -7.93
C ILE A 309 46.90 2.15 -8.30
N ALA A 310 46.48 1.95 -9.54
CA ALA A 310 45.11 2.26 -9.98
C ALA A 310 44.07 1.36 -9.30
N ALA A 311 44.36 0.06 -9.16
CA ALA A 311 43.47 -0.87 -8.46
C ALA A 311 43.34 -0.52 -6.97
N VAL A 312 44.45 -0.16 -6.31
CA VAL A 312 44.44 0.29 -4.92
C VAL A 312 43.65 1.58 -4.75
N LEU A 313 43.82 2.56 -5.64
CA LEU A 313 43.06 3.82 -5.56
C LEU A 313 41.54 3.61 -5.76
N VAL A 314 41.16 2.75 -6.70
CA VAL A 314 39.74 2.40 -6.95
C VAL A 314 39.16 1.61 -5.77
N LEU A 315 39.90 0.62 -5.26
CA LEU A 315 39.49 -0.13 -4.07
C LEU A 315 39.39 0.77 -2.85
N SER A 316 40.35 1.68 -2.64
CA SER A 316 40.29 2.67 -1.55
C SER A 316 39.07 3.55 -1.70
N LEU A 317 38.84 4.20 -2.86
CA LEU A 317 37.66 5.05 -3.08
C LEU A 317 36.34 4.30 -2.88
N ALA A 318 36.25 3.04 -3.33
CA ALA A 318 35.08 2.20 -3.12
C ALA A 318 34.89 1.84 -1.64
N LEU A 319 35.98 1.54 -0.92
CA LEU A 319 35.93 1.22 0.51
C LEU A 319 35.56 2.45 1.34
N THR A 320 36.18 3.61 1.09
CA THR A 320 35.83 4.86 1.80
C THR A 320 34.41 5.28 1.47
N GLY A 321 33.97 5.16 0.21
CA GLY A 321 32.60 5.41 -0.19
C GLY A 321 31.60 4.49 0.50
N SER A 322 31.90 3.19 0.59
CA SER A 322 31.07 2.21 1.30
C SER A 322 31.00 2.45 2.79
N VAL A 323 32.11 2.84 3.43
CA VAL A 323 32.15 3.14 4.87
C VAL A 323 31.43 4.44 5.20
N LEU A 324 31.60 5.48 4.38
CA LEU A 324 30.89 6.74 4.54
C LEU A 324 29.39 6.57 4.29
N TRP A 325 29.00 5.75 3.32
CA TRP A 325 27.61 5.38 3.06
C TRP A 325 27.01 4.60 4.24
N GLN A 326 27.66 3.53 4.70
CA GLN A 326 27.20 2.73 5.85
C GLN A 326 27.05 3.56 7.13
N ARG A 327 27.90 4.58 7.34
CA ARG A 327 27.77 5.49 8.49
C ARG A 327 26.68 6.54 8.32
N ALA A 328 26.35 6.91 7.08
CA ALA A 328 25.28 7.86 6.79
C ALA A 328 23.90 7.20 6.70
N THR A 329 23.83 5.88 6.46
CA THR A 329 22.57 5.15 6.19
C THR A 329 22.33 3.97 7.11
N ALA A 330 23.10 3.76 8.19
CA ALA A 330 22.75 2.77 9.20
C ALA A 330 21.48 3.25 9.92
N PRO A 331 20.32 2.59 9.72
CA PRO A 331 19.17 2.86 10.56
C PRO A 331 19.52 2.39 11.97
N GLU A 332 19.16 3.16 12.99
CA GLU A 332 19.19 2.62 14.35
C GLU A 332 18.31 1.36 14.39
N PRO A 333 18.73 0.29 15.09
CA PRO A 333 17.89 -0.88 15.27
C PRO A 333 16.62 -0.43 15.98
N GLU A 334 15.50 -0.46 15.27
CA GLU A 334 14.21 -0.13 15.85
C GLU A 334 13.97 -1.04 17.06
N PRO A 335 13.59 -0.48 18.22
CA PRO A 335 13.19 -1.29 19.35
C PRO A 335 12.04 -2.20 18.91
N ALA A 336 12.00 -3.44 19.42
CA ALA A 336 10.90 -4.37 19.18
C ALA A 336 9.58 -3.71 19.63
N TRP A 337 8.88 -3.12 18.67
CA TRP A 337 7.68 -2.35 18.93
C TRP A 337 6.48 -3.29 18.94
N GLN A 338 5.73 -3.23 20.04
CA GLN A 338 4.38 -3.76 20.09
C GLN A 338 3.44 -2.59 19.83
N PRO A 339 2.37 -2.75 19.03
CA PRO A 339 1.43 -1.67 18.80
C PRO A 339 0.85 -1.21 20.13
N PRO A 340 0.80 0.12 20.42
CA PRO A 340 0.11 0.60 21.59
C PRO A 340 -1.35 0.16 21.43
N ASP A 341 -1.88 -0.50 22.45
CA ASP A 341 -3.30 -0.77 22.50
C ASP A 341 -4.00 0.61 22.52
N LEU A 342 -4.62 0.98 21.39
CA LEU A 342 -5.27 2.29 21.22
C LEU A 342 -6.41 2.50 22.24
N LEU A 343 -6.83 1.42 22.92
CA LEU A 343 -7.82 1.40 23.98
C LEU A 343 -7.21 1.27 25.39
N GLU A 344 -5.88 1.15 25.50
CA GLU A 344 -5.16 1.05 26.76
C GLU A 344 -5.32 2.35 27.56
N GLY A 345 -5.70 2.21 28.83
CA GLY A 345 -5.97 3.33 29.73
C GLY A 345 -7.34 4.02 29.55
N LEU A 346 -8.16 3.63 28.58
CA LEU A 346 -9.53 4.18 28.43
C LEU A 346 -10.54 3.43 29.29
N THR A 347 -11.48 4.17 29.89
CA THR A 347 -12.62 3.58 30.61
C THR A 347 -13.59 2.89 29.65
N GLN A 348 -14.46 2.02 30.17
CA GLN A 348 -15.49 1.35 29.37
C GLN A 348 -16.44 2.35 28.69
N GLU A 349 -16.73 3.47 29.34
CA GLU A 349 -17.59 4.55 28.84
C GLU A 349 -16.90 5.32 27.71
N GLN A 350 -15.62 5.66 27.86
CA GLN A 350 -14.83 6.31 26.81
C GLN A 350 -14.69 5.43 25.57
N ARG A 351 -14.51 4.12 25.78
CA ARG A 351 -14.52 3.14 24.69
C ARG A 351 -15.88 3.14 23.97
N ALA A 352 -16.99 3.19 24.72
CA ALA A 352 -18.33 3.25 24.13
C ALA A 352 -18.56 4.55 23.32
N LEU A 353 -18.06 5.69 23.80
CA LEU A 353 -18.15 6.97 23.08
C LEU A 353 -17.30 6.98 21.80
N MET A 354 -16.08 6.44 21.86
CA MET A 354 -15.29 6.22 20.65
C MET A 354 -16.05 5.29 19.69
N VAL A 355 -16.61 4.17 20.17
CA VAL A 355 -17.46 3.26 19.36
C VAL A 355 -18.61 3.97 18.68
N GLN A 356 -19.27 4.89 19.37
CA GLN A 356 -20.39 5.67 18.84
C GLN A 356 -19.95 6.67 17.75
N GLY A 357 -18.66 7.07 17.72
CA GLY A 357 -18.06 7.95 16.71
C GLY A 357 -18.48 9.42 16.80
N SER A 358 -19.60 9.69 17.49
CA SER A 358 -20.12 11.00 17.83
C SER A 358 -20.89 10.91 19.14
N PHE A 359 -20.95 12.01 19.88
CA PHE A 359 -21.72 12.10 21.11
C PHE A 359 -22.13 13.53 21.40
N THR A 360 -23.12 13.69 22.26
CA THR A 360 -23.53 14.99 22.77
C THR A 360 -23.16 15.05 24.24
N SER A 361 -22.51 16.13 24.66
CA SER A 361 -22.23 16.39 26.07
C SER A 361 -22.57 17.86 26.36
N GLY A 362 -23.44 18.07 27.34
CA GLY A 362 -24.04 19.39 27.59
C GLY A 362 -24.84 19.89 26.40
N GLU A 363 -24.52 21.11 25.93
CA GLU A 363 -25.21 21.77 24.81
C GLU A 363 -24.52 21.58 23.46
N LEU A 364 -23.46 20.77 23.40
CA LEU A 364 -22.59 20.62 22.23
C LEU A 364 -22.59 19.19 21.71
N SER A 365 -22.55 19.07 20.39
CA SER A 365 -22.33 17.81 19.69
C SER A 365 -20.89 17.72 19.22
N TYR A 366 -20.31 16.54 19.42
CA TYR A 366 -18.91 16.24 19.17
C TYR A 366 -18.80 15.04 18.23
N GLN A 367 -17.75 15.04 17.42
CA GLN A 367 -17.41 13.93 16.55
C GLN A 367 -15.89 13.71 16.54
N PHE A 368 -15.48 12.45 16.46
CA PHE A 368 -14.07 12.12 16.21
C PHE A 368 -13.76 12.36 14.73
N PRO A 369 -12.77 13.21 14.38
CA PRO A 369 -12.48 13.55 12.98
C PRO A 369 -11.94 12.34 12.20
N VAL A 370 -11.15 11.49 12.87
CA VAL A 370 -10.62 10.23 12.37
C VAL A 370 -10.54 9.24 13.54
N TYR A 371 -10.81 7.97 13.27
CA TYR A 371 -10.80 6.95 14.31
C TYR A 371 -9.38 6.56 14.74
N GLY A 372 -9.11 6.56 16.05
CA GLY A 372 -7.78 6.29 16.63
C GLY A 372 -7.10 7.54 17.22
N ILE A 373 -7.58 8.73 16.86
CA ILE A 373 -7.17 9.99 17.48
C ILE A 373 -8.05 10.23 18.71
N ARG A 374 -7.44 10.39 19.88
CA ARG A 374 -8.15 10.67 21.15
C ARG A 374 -8.56 12.13 21.29
N GLU A 375 -8.97 12.76 20.20
CA GLU A 375 -9.34 14.19 20.15
C GLU A 375 -10.66 14.35 19.40
N VAL A 376 -11.47 15.33 19.80
CA VAL A 376 -12.84 15.54 19.28
C VAL A 376 -13.00 16.92 18.65
N THR A 377 -13.91 17.00 17.68
CA THR A 377 -14.30 18.22 16.97
C THR A 377 -15.75 18.57 17.31
N VAL A 378 -16.02 19.84 17.56
CA VAL A 378 -17.40 20.34 17.76
C VAL A 378 -18.10 20.40 16.40
N THR A 379 -19.21 19.68 16.26
CA THR A 379 -19.96 19.59 15.00
C THR A 379 -21.32 20.30 15.07
N GLY A 380 -21.83 20.59 16.26
CA GLY A 380 -23.14 21.22 16.40
C GLY A 380 -23.43 21.79 17.79
N TYR A 381 -24.42 22.68 17.85
CA TYR A 381 -25.03 23.18 19.08
C TYR A 381 -26.48 22.69 19.19
N VAL A 382 -26.83 22.09 20.32
CA VAL A 382 -28.18 21.55 20.58
C VAL A 382 -28.91 22.28 21.71
N GLY A 383 -28.26 23.26 22.34
CA GLY A 383 -28.86 24.06 23.39
C GLY A 383 -29.89 25.07 22.86
N THR A 384 -30.62 25.68 23.80
CA THR A 384 -31.61 26.72 23.52
C THR A 384 -31.18 28.11 24.01
N GLY A 385 -29.97 28.22 24.54
CA GLY A 385 -29.42 29.45 25.08
C GLY A 385 -28.97 30.44 24.01
N THR A 386 -28.65 31.66 24.44
CA THR A 386 -28.03 32.69 23.60
C THR A 386 -26.52 32.79 23.84
N GLU A 387 -25.96 32.03 24.78
CA GLU A 387 -24.53 32.01 25.07
C GLU A 387 -24.05 30.57 25.23
N VAL A 388 -22.84 30.27 24.74
CA VAL A 388 -22.23 28.95 24.88
C VAL A 388 -20.72 29.05 25.15
N THR A 389 -20.19 28.14 25.96
CA THR A 389 -18.76 28.01 26.22
C THR A 389 -18.30 26.62 25.78
N VAL A 390 -17.34 26.57 24.87
CA VAL A 390 -16.72 25.32 24.42
C VAL A 390 -15.68 24.89 25.45
N PRO A 391 -15.76 23.67 26.00
CA PRO A 391 -14.79 23.20 26.97
C PRO A 391 -13.47 22.80 26.29
N GLN A 392 -12.38 22.75 27.06
CA GLN A 392 -11.08 22.26 26.59
C GLN A 392 -11.08 20.74 26.37
N GLU A 393 -11.88 20.01 27.14
CA GLU A 393 -12.07 18.56 27.05
C GLU A 393 -13.56 18.21 27.18
N ALA A 394 -14.00 17.16 26.49
CA ALA A 394 -15.35 16.60 26.57
C ALA A 394 -15.26 15.08 26.80
N GLU A 395 -15.88 14.60 27.89
CA GLU A 395 -15.84 13.18 28.29
C GLU A 395 -14.41 12.60 28.40
N GLY A 396 -13.44 13.46 28.77
CA GLY A 396 -12.02 13.12 28.86
C GLY A 396 -11.26 13.09 27.53
N PHE A 397 -11.87 13.59 26.44
CA PHE A 397 -11.19 13.79 25.16
C PHE A 397 -10.92 15.28 24.91
N PRO A 398 -9.69 15.69 24.57
CA PRO A 398 -9.38 17.07 24.17
C PRO A 398 -10.16 17.53 22.94
N VAL A 399 -10.71 18.74 23.02
CA VAL A 399 -11.44 19.38 21.92
C VAL A 399 -10.45 20.20 21.08
N ARG A 400 -10.35 19.87 19.79
CA ARG A 400 -9.29 20.41 18.90
C ARG A 400 -9.78 21.05 17.61
N GLY A 401 -11.04 20.87 17.27
CA GLY A 401 -11.65 21.49 16.09
C GLY A 401 -13.06 22.00 16.33
N ILE A 402 -13.50 22.87 15.43
CA ILE A 402 -14.89 23.30 15.27
C ILE A 402 -15.21 23.20 13.77
N GLU A 403 -16.31 22.55 13.42
CA GLU A 403 -16.73 22.47 12.02
C GLU A 403 -17.29 23.81 11.50
N PRO A 404 -17.12 24.13 10.19
CA PRO A 404 -17.50 25.42 9.59
C PRO A 404 -18.97 25.85 9.69
N ARG A 405 -19.84 25.07 10.34
CA ARG A 405 -21.27 25.37 10.51
C ARG A 405 -21.82 24.98 11.88
N ALA A 406 -20.98 24.58 12.83
CA ALA A 406 -21.41 24.00 14.10
C ALA A 406 -22.39 24.90 14.90
N PHE A 407 -22.32 26.22 14.70
CA PHE A 407 -23.15 27.21 15.40
C PHE A 407 -24.14 27.96 14.51
N LEU A 408 -24.19 27.66 13.19
CA LEU A 408 -25.03 28.41 12.25
C LEU A 408 -26.52 28.09 12.46
N GLY A 409 -27.36 29.13 12.43
CA GLY A 409 -28.83 29.00 12.56
C GLY A 409 -29.34 28.94 14.00
N HIS A 410 -28.46 28.97 14.99
CA HIS A 410 -28.82 29.10 16.40
C HIS A 410 -28.70 30.57 16.83
N GLY A 411 -29.66 31.08 17.60
CA GLY A 411 -29.73 32.49 18.03
C GLY A 411 -28.66 32.93 19.03
N LEU A 412 -27.45 32.38 18.92
CA LEU A 412 -26.31 32.64 19.79
C LEU A 412 -25.81 34.07 19.59
N LYS A 413 -25.56 34.74 20.71
CA LYS A 413 -25.03 36.10 20.83
C LYS A 413 -23.61 36.11 21.39
N VAL A 414 -23.25 35.10 22.18
CA VAL A 414 -21.90 34.96 22.77
C VAL A 414 -21.38 33.53 22.64
N ILE A 415 -20.17 33.37 22.11
CA ILE A 415 -19.44 32.08 22.08
C ILE A 415 -18.09 32.28 22.77
N ARG A 416 -17.76 31.41 23.72
CA ARG A 416 -16.46 31.41 24.41
C ARG A 416 -15.65 30.18 24.01
N LEU A 417 -14.43 30.38 23.51
CA LEU A 417 -13.54 29.34 23.05
C LEU A 417 -12.32 29.21 23.98
N PRO A 418 -11.83 27.99 24.23
CA PRO A 418 -10.56 27.76 24.88
C PRO A 418 -9.39 28.08 23.92
N ASP A 419 -8.23 28.41 24.47
CA ASP A 419 -7.03 28.78 23.70
C ASP A 419 -6.50 27.62 22.83
N SER A 420 -6.93 26.39 23.09
CA SER A 420 -6.59 25.20 22.31
C SER A 420 -7.26 25.16 20.93
N LEU A 421 -8.30 25.97 20.70
CA LEU A 421 -9.10 25.93 19.48
C LEU A 421 -8.74 27.07 18.51
N PRO A 422 -8.67 26.81 17.19
CA PRO A 422 -8.44 27.87 16.22
C PRO A 422 -9.65 28.81 16.16
N TYR A 423 -9.37 30.11 16.06
CA TYR A 423 -10.40 31.12 15.81
C TYR A 423 -10.39 31.53 14.33
N ASP A 424 -11.42 31.10 13.58
CA ASP A 424 -11.72 31.61 12.24
C ASP A 424 -13.10 32.31 12.26
N PRO A 425 -13.17 33.64 12.01
CA PRO A 425 -14.42 34.38 12.06
C PRO A 425 -15.47 33.90 11.04
N THR A 426 -15.08 33.17 10.00
CA THR A 426 -16.01 32.63 8.99
C THR A 426 -16.85 31.46 9.50
N TYR A 427 -16.45 30.81 10.59
CA TYR A 427 -17.16 29.65 11.15
C TYR A 427 -18.28 30.03 12.12
N PHE A 428 -18.40 31.32 12.48
CA PHE A 428 -19.33 31.82 13.48
C PHE A 428 -20.42 32.71 12.85
N PRO A 429 -21.63 32.77 13.45
CA PRO A 429 -22.67 33.68 12.98
C PRO A 429 -22.22 35.15 13.04
N ALA A 430 -22.55 35.94 12.00
CA ALA A 430 -22.10 37.33 11.86
C ALA A 430 -22.52 38.26 13.02
N ASP A 431 -23.63 37.95 13.69
CA ASP A 431 -24.18 38.74 14.81
C ASP A 431 -23.75 38.23 16.19
N CYS A 432 -22.73 37.36 16.26
CA CYS A 432 -22.26 36.72 17.49
C CYS A 432 -20.91 37.28 17.94
N GLN A 433 -20.77 37.59 19.23
CA GLN A 433 -19.49 37.94 19.84
C GLN A 433 -18.74 36.67 20.24
N VAL A 434 -17.51 36.49 19.75
CA VAL A 434 -16.67 35.35 20.08
C VAL A 434 -15.52 35.81 20.98
N TYR A 435 -15.29 35.11 22.09
CA TYR A 435 -14.22 35.39 23.04
C TYR A 435 -13.26 34.20 23.15
N GLY A 436 -11.95 34.46 23.20
CA GLY A 436 -10.92 33.43 23.30
C GLY A 436 -10.61 32.77 21.96
N GLY A 437 -9.98 31.59 22.00
CA GLY A 437 -9.48 30.90 20.82
C GLY A 437 -8.14 31.45 20.34
N ARG A 438 -7.33 30.60 19.73
CA ARG A 438 -6.05 30.98 19.14
C ARG A 438 -6.32 31.76 17.86
N SER A 439 -6.16 33.08 17.92
CA SER A 439 -6.22 33.95 16.75
C SER A 439 -5.37 33.38 15.61
N THR A 440 -5.98 33.07 14.46
CA THR A 440 -5.25 32.84 13.21
C THR A 440 -4.82 34.18 12.63
N GLU A 441 -4.16 35.03 13.41
CA GLU A 441 -3.26 36.01 12.83
C GLU A 441 -2.15 35.19 12.18
N ILE A 442 -2.27 35.08 10.85
CA ILE A 442 -1.21 34.68 9.94
C ILE A 442 0.07 35.28 10.51
N GLN A 443 1.03 34.43 10.87
CA GLN A 443 2.42 34.84 10.86
C GLN A 443 2.67 35.36 9.43
N GLN A 444 2.49 36.66 9.23
CA GLN A 444 3.24 37.45 8.28
C GLN A 444 4.70 37.49 8.78
N ALA A 445 5.31 36.31 8.90
CA ALA A 445 6.72 36.13 8.76
C ALA A 445 6.89 35.72 7.29
N GLY A 446 7.18 36.71 6.45
CA GLY A 446 7.28 36.60 5.01
C GLY A 446 8.28 35.53 4.57
N GLY A 447 7.77 34.34 4.30
CA GLY A 447 8.46 33.27 3.60
C GLY A 447 7.42 32.44 2.86
N GLU A 448 7.32 32.65 1.56
CA GLU A 448 6.58 31.77 0.64
C GLU A 448 6.95 30.31 0.93
N THR A 449 5.95 29.47 1.21
CA THR A 449 6.19 28.06 1.50
C THR A 449 6.68 27.34 0.23
N ALA A 450 7.45 26.25 0.39
CA ALA A 450 8.00 25.51 -0.74
C ALA A 450 6.91 24.98 -1.69
N LEU A 451 5.73 24.67 -1.14
CA LEU A 451 4.56 24.21 -1.88
C LEU A 451 3.91 25.35 -2.69
N GLU A 452 3.80 26.55 -2.13
CA GLU A 452 3.28 27.73 -2.84
C GLU A 452 4.19 28.13 -4.00
N ARG A 453 5.51 28.03 -3.83
CA ARG A 453 6.48 28.27 -4.90
C ARG A 453 6.34 27.25 -6.04
N GLN A 454 6.20 25.97 -5.71
CA GLN A 454 6.02 24.89 -6.69
C GLN A 454 4.69 25.00 -7.43
N LEU A 455 3.60 25.36 -6.75
CA LEU A 455 2.30 25.58 -7.36
C LEU A 455 2.32 26.79 -8.30
N ARG A 456 3.00 27.88 -7.93
CA ARG A 456 3.13 29.05 -8.80
C ARG A 456 4.00 28.76 -10.03
N GLU A 457 5.10 28.03 -9.88
CA GLU A 457 5.95 27.62 -11.00
C GLU A 457 5.23 26.64 -11.95
N ALA A 458 4.39 25.74 -11.41
CA ALA A 458 3.56 24.84 -12.20
C ALA A 458 2.46 25.59 -12.97
N LEU A 459 1.80 26.56 -12.34
CA LEU A 459 0.71 27.34 -12.96
C LEU A 459 1.22 28.40 -13.95
N ALA A 460 2.44 28.92 -13.77
CA ALA A 460 3.07 29.84 -14.72
C ALA A 460 3.63 29.14 -15.98
N GLY A 461 3.73 27.81 -15.97
CA GLY A 461 4.23 27.01 -17.09
C GLY A 461 3.18 26.62 -18.14
N GLU A 462 1.89 26.90 -17.91
CA GLU A 462 0.81 26.55 -18.84
C GLU A 462 0.29 27.71 -19.71
N GLU A 463 0.86 28.92 -19.58
CA GLU A 463 0.55 30.08 -20.47
C GLU A 463 1.77 30.59 -21.28
N GLY A 464 2.70 29.70 -21.62
CA GLY A 464 3.86 29.98 -22.48
C GLY A 464 3.81 29.30 -23.83
#